data_AF-A0A5D2QXW8-F1
#
_entry.id   AF-A0A5D2QXW8-F1
#
_cell.length_a   1.000
_cell.length_b   1.000
_cell.length_c   1.000
_cell.angle_alpha   90.00
_cell.angle_beta   90.00
_cell.angle_gamma   90.00
#
_symmetry.space_group_name_H-M   'P 1'
#
loop_
_entity.id
_entity.type
_entity.pdbx_description
1 polymer ?
#
loop_
_entity_poly.entity_id
_entity_poly.type
_entity_poly.pdbx_seq_one_letter_code
_entity_poly.pdbx_strand_id
1 'polypeptide(L)'
;MLSGCDYNHWLIVMEFPKDPAPTREQMIDTYLNTLATVLGSMEEAKNMNAFSTTTYTGFQCTVLEETSEKFKGFPVVLWVLPDSYIDVKNKDYGGDQYINGEIIPCKYPTYQPKPRKESRSVNKRYERRKDGPPAGQYRPKQAASPSESSS
;
A
#
# COMPACT_ATOMS: atom_id res chain seq x y z
N MET A 1 -10.70 -1.10 21.83
CA MET A 1 -10.10 -2.33 21.27
C MET A 1 -11.01 -2.82 20.17
N LEU A 2 -10.48 -3.18 19.00
CA LEU A 2 -11.30 -3.75 17.92
C LEU A 2 -11.81 -5.13 18.35
N SER A 3 -13.01 -5.51 17.93
CA SER A 3 -13.54 -6.84 18.21
C SER A 3 -12.69 -7.90 17.51
N GLY A 4 -12.19 -8.89 18.26
CA GLY A 4 -11.29 -9.94 17.74
C GLY A 4 -9.80 -9.63 17.90
N CYS A 5 -9.44 -8.39 18.26
CA CYS A 5 -8.08 -8.02 18.62
C CYS A 5 -7.78 -8.51 20.04
N ASP A 6 -7.39 -9.77 20.17
CA ASP A 6 -7.16 -10.46 21.45
C ASP A 6 -5.69 -10.73 21.75
N TYR A 7 -4.76 -10.25 20.91
CA TYR A 7 -3.31 -10.49 20.99
C TYR A 7 -2.91 -11.98 20.93
N ASN A 8 -3.83 -12.86 20.55
CA ASN A 8 -3.56 -14.25 20.23
C ASN A 8 -3.68 -14.50 18.73
N HIS A 9 -4.42 -13.67 18.01
CA HIS A 9 -4.52 -13.70 16.55
C HIS A 9 -3.63 -12.63 15.95
N TRP A 10 -2.78 -13.03 15.01
CA TRP A 10 -1.78 -12.16 14.41
C TRP A 10 -1.87 -12.24 12.89
N LEU A 11 -1.82 -11.07 12.26
CA LEU A 11 -1.66 -10.89 10.83
C LEU A 11 -0.20 -10.55 10.52
N ILE A 12 0.46 -11.45 9.79
CA ILE A 12 1.84 -11.31 9.33
C ILE A 12 1.81 -10.91 7.87
N VAL A 13 2.18 -9.67 7.57
CA VAL A 13 2.30 -9.16 6.20
C VAL A 13 3.74 -9.32 5.74
N MET A 14 3.92 -9.90 4.57
CA MET A 14 5.21 -10.17 3.96
C MET A 14 5.37 -9.40 2.67
N GLU A 15 6.62 -9.01 2.37
CA GLU A 15 6.99 -8.36 1.12
C GLU A 15 7.69 -9.35 0.19
N PHE A 16 7.20 -9.43 -1.04
CA PHE A 16 7.78 -10.30 -2.07
C PHE A 16 8.45 -9.48 -3.18
N PRO A 17 9.50 -10.02 -3.82
CA PRO A 17 10.07 -9.41 -5.00
C PRO A 17 9.02 -9.30 -6.12
N LYS A 18 9.14 -8.24 -6.92
CA LYS A 18 8.22 -7.99 -8.04
C LYS A 18 8.74 -8.50 -9.38
N ASP A 19 10.04 -8.79 -9.47
CA ASP A 19 10.69 -9.16 -10.72
C ASP A 19 11.79 -10.23 -10.50
N PRO A 20 11.50 -11.52 -10.77
CA PRO A 20 10.17 -12.06 -11.07
C PRO A 20 9.28 -12.08 -9.82
N ALA A 21 7.99 -11.79 -10.00
CA ALA A 21 7.00 -11.97 -8.94
C ALA A 21 6.79 -13.46 -8.64
N PRO A 22 6.73 -13.88 -7.36
CA PRO A 22 6.48 -15.28 -7.03
C PRO A 22 5.06 -15.70 -7.40
N THR A 23 4.89 -17.00 -7.67
CA THR A 23 3.57 -17.58 -7.89
C THR A 23 2.78 -17.67 -6.57
N ARG A 24 1.46 -17.87 -6.68
CA ARG A 24 0.59 -18.05 -5.50
C ARG A 24 1.07 -19.20 -4.60
N GLU A 25 1.47 -20.31 -5.20
CA GLU A 25 2.00 -21.48 -4.49
C GLU A 25 3.30 -21.15 -3.76
N GLN A 26 4.24 -20.47 -4.41
CA GLN A 26 5.50 -20.05 -3.78
C GLN A 26 5.29 -19.08 -2.61
N MET A 27 4.29 -18.19 -2.71
CA MET A 27 3.93 -17.32 -1.59
C MET A 27 3.39 -18.13 -0.41
N ILE A 28 2.50 -19.10 -0.66
CA ILE A 28 1.94 -19.99 0.37
C ILE A 28 3.06 -20.80 1.03
N ASP A 29 3.97 -21.37 0.25
CA ASP A 29 5.13 -22.10 0.76
C ASP A 29 6.00 -21.22 1.64
N THR A 30 6.21 -19.96 1.25
CA THR A 30 6.96 -19.00 2.06
C THR A 30 6.27 -18.69 3.39
N TYR A 31 4.94 -18.57 3.40
CA TYR A 31 4.16 -18.37 4.63
C TYR A 31 4.32 -19.55 5.59
N LEU A 32 4.14 -20.77 5.08
CA LEU A 32 4.30 -22.00 5.86
C LEU A 32 5.73 -22.16 6.37
N ASN A 33 6.74 -21.90 5.54
CA ASN A 33 8.14 -21.98 5.96
C ASN A 33 8.48 -20.96 7.05
N THR A 34 7.95 -19.73 6.94
CA THR A 34 8.16 -18.68 7.96
C THR A 34 7.52 -19.10 9.28
N LEU A 35 6.28 -19.59 9.23
CA LEU A 35 5.57 -20.08 10.40
C LEU A 35 6.25 -21.30 11.02
N ALA A 36 6.69 -22.25 10.21
CA ALA A 36 7.41 -23.45 10.64
C ALA A 36 8.76 -23.11 11.29
N THR A 37 9.45 -22.09 10.81
CA THR A 37 10.72 -21.64 11.42
C THR A 37 10.49 -21.08 12.82
N VAL A 38 9.36 -20.39 13.05
CA VAL A 38 9.04 -19.81 14.36
C VAL A 38 8.47 -20.83 15.34
N LEU A 39 7.60 -21.72 14.88
CA LEU A 39 6.99 -22.77 15.70
C LEU A 39 7.92 -23.96 15.92
N GLY A 40 8.84 -24.21 14.98
CA GLY A 40 9.82 -25.31 15.02
C GLY A 40 9.42 -26.52 14.18
N SER A 41 8.20 -26.57 13.63
CA SER A 41 7.73 -27.67 12.79
C SER A 41 6.78 -27.25 11.68
N MET A 42 6.82 -27.99 10.56
CA MET A 42 5.90 -27.80 9.43
C MET A 42 4.47 -28.29 9.75
N GLU A 43 4.35 -29.24 10.69
CA GLU A 43 3.05 -29.75 11.11
C GLU A 43 2.27 -28.70 11.90
N GLU A 44 2.93 -27.97 12.81
CA GLU A 44 2.31 -26.84 13.52
C GLU A 44 2.06 -25.66 12.58
N ALA A 45 2.88 -25.48 11.54
CA ALA A 45 2.64 -24.46 10.52
C ALA A 45 1.36 -24.69 9.71
N LYS A 46 0.82 -25.91 9.68
CA LYS A 46 -0.51 -26.17 9.08
C LYS A 46 -1.65 -25.57 9.89
N ASN A 47 -1.39 -25.10 11.12
CA ASN A 47 -2.33 -24.28 11.90
C ASN A 47 -2.37 -22.80 11.44
N MET A 48 -1.90 -22.51 10.23
CA MET A 48 -2.18 -21.24 9.56
C MET A 48 -3.69 -21.16 9.30
N ASN A 49 -4.37 -20.21 9.93
CA ASN A 49 -5.84 -20.15 9.89
C ASN A 49 -6.34 -19.66 8.53
N ALA A 50 -5.77 -18.56 8.07
CA ALA A 50 -6.16 -17.90 6.84
C ALA A 50 -4.98 -17.14 6.25
N PHE A 51 -5.05 -16.80 4.97
CA PHE A 51 -4.03 -16.03 4.28
C PHE A 51 -4.62 -15.26 3.10
N SER A 52 -3.83 -14.36 2.53
CA SER A 52 -4.15 -13.75 1.26
C SER A 52 -2.89 -13.61 0.41
N THR A 53 -3.09 -13.69 -0.90
CA THR A 53 -2.07 -13.35 -1.90
C THR A 53 -2.55 -12.27 -2.87
N THR A 54 -3.71 -11.65 -2.61
CA THR A 54 -4.36 -10.69 -3.49
C THR A 54 -4.66 -9.39 -2.77
N THR A 55 -5.57 -9.40 -1.78
CA THR A 55 -5.95 -8.23 -0.97
C THR A 55 -4.74 -7.65 -0.23
N TYR A 56 -4.00 -8.56 0.39
CA TYR A 56 -2.72 -8.33 1.05
C TYR A 56 -1.85 -9.58 0.79
N THR A 57 -0.54 -9.44 0.94
CA THR A 57 0.42 -10.55 0.87
C THR A 57 0.82 -10.91 2.29
N GLY A 58 0.16 -11.90 2.87
CA GLY A 58 0.42 -12.30 4.25
C GLY A 58 -0.47 -13.43 4.71
N PHE A 59 -0.28 -13.83 5.97
CA PHE A 59 -1.03 -14.90 6.60
C PHE A 59 -1.44 -14.55 8.02
N GLN A 60 -2.46 -15.25 8.51
CA GLN A 60 -3.06 -15.12 9.83
C GLN A 60 -2.79 -16.41 10.61
N CYS A 61 -2.30 -16.28 11.84
CA CYS A 61 -2.04 -17.41 12.73
C CYS A 61 -2.45 -17.11 14.17
N THR A 62 -2.76 -18.18 14.92
CA THR A 62 -3.03 -18.08 16.36
C THR A 62 -1.78 -18.46 17.14
N VAL A 63 -1.10 -17.47 17.72
CA VAL A 63 0.11 -17.63 18.51
C VAL A 63 0.14 -16.64 19.67
N LEU A 64 0.89 -16.96 20.72
CA LEU A 64 1.11 -16.04 21.84
C LEU A 64 1.91 -14.81 21.37
N GLU A 65 1.70 -13.67 22.03
CA GLU A 65 2.40 -12.40 21.74
C GLU A 65 3.93 -12.57 21.68
N GLU A 66 4.54 -13.27 22.63
CA GLU A 66 5.98 -13.54 22.64
C GLU A 66 6.48 -14.27 21.39
N THR A 67 5.65 -15.14 20.82
CA THR A 67 5.97 -15.85 19.58
C THR A 67 5.78 -14.95 18.37
N SER A 68 4.79 -14.06 18.40
CA SER A 68 4.56 -13.08 17.34
C SER A 68 5.77 -12.14 17.14
N GLU A 69 6.46 -11.78 18.23
CA GLU A 69 7.61 -10.89 18.18
C GLU A 69 8.78 -11.47 17.40
N LYS A 70 8.92 -12.80 17.38
CA LYS A 70 9.97 -13.49 16.62
C LYS A 70 9.84 -13.23 15.12
N PHE A 71 8.63 -13.02 14.59
CA PHE A 71 8.43 -12.70 13.17
C PHE A 71 9.06 -11.37 12.76
N LYS A 72 9.17 -10.40 13.68
CA LYS A 72 9.76 -9.07 13.40
C LYS A 72 11.25 -9.15 13.00
N GLY A 73 11.92 -10.26 13.32
CA GLY A 73 13.33 -10.49 12.97
C GLY A 73 13.55 -11.05 11.56
N PHE A 74 12.50 -11.42 10.83
CA PHE A 74 12.63 -12.03 9.51
C PHE A 74 12.70 -10.96 8.41
N PRO A 75 13.66 -11.05 7.47
CA PRO A 75 13.86 -10.02 6.45
C PRO A 75 12.70 -9.88 5.46
N VAL A 76 11.86 -10.90 5.34
CA VAL A 76 10.70 -10.93 4.42
C VAL A 76 9.43 -10.42 5.10
N VAL A 77 9.42 -10.28 6.43
CA VAL A 77 8.26 -9.82 7.20
C VAL A 77 8.27 -8.29 7.23
N LEU A 78 7.18 -7.70 6.74
CA LEU A 78 6.99 -6.25 6.67
C LEU A 78 6.23 -5.73 7.89
N TRP A 79 5.15 -6.40 8.29
CA TRP A 79 4.33 -6.01 9.43
C TRP A 79 3.88 -7.21 10.25
N VAL A 80 3.86 -7.05 11.57
CA VAL A 80 3.26 -7.98 12.53
C VAL A 80 2.19 -7.20 13.28
N LEU A 81 0.93 -7.50 13.00
CA LEU A 81 -0.22 -6.75 13.52
C LEU A 81 -1.15 -7.69 14.29
N PRO A 82 -1.72 -7.26 15.43
CA PRO A 82 -2.80 -8.00 16.04
C PRO A 82 -4.00 -8.00 15.09
N ASP A 83 -4.54 -9.18 14.83
CA ASP A 83 -5.62 -9.38 13.88
C ASP A 83 -6.97 -8.95 14.48
N SER A 84 -7.98 -8.73 13.65
CA SER A 84 -9.32 -8.36 14.11
C SER A 84 -10.40 -8.90 13.19
N TYR A 85 -11.63 -9.02 13.70
CA TYR A 85 -12.72 -9.54 12.88
C TYR A 85 -13.07 -8.57 11.74
N ILE A 86 -13.10 -9.08 10.51
CA ILE A 86 -13.71 -8.39 9.38
C ILE A 86 -15.24 -8.39 9.52
N ASP A 87 -15.80 -9.48 10.05
CA ASP A 87 -17.21 -9.60 10.41
C ASP A 87 -17.36 -9.94 11.89
N VAL A 88 -17.66 -8.92 12.68
CA VAL A 88 -17.86 -9.03 14.14
C VAL A 88 -19.01 -9.97 14.50
N LYS A 89 -20.06 -10.05 13.67
CA LYS A 89 -21.25 -10.86 13.96
C LYS A 89 -20.95 -12.35 13.84
N ASN A 90 -20.20 -12.72 12.81
CA ASN A 90 -19.80 -14.10 12.54
C ASN A 90 -18.45 -14.48 13.14
N LYS A 91 -17.75 -13.53 13.79
CA LYS A 91 -16.38 -13.70 14.33
C LYS A 91 -15.41 -14.21 13.27
N ASP A 92 -15.50 -13.60 12.09
CA ASP A 92 -14.70 -13.98 10.92
C ASP A 92 -13.51 -13.03 10.79
N TYR A 93 -12.31 -13.57 10.66
CA TYR A 93 -11.07 -12.81 10.43
C TYR A 93 -10.84 -12.49 8.94
N GLY A 94 -11.63 -13.10 8.03
CA GLY A 94 -11.45 -12.96 6.59
C GLY A 94 -10.28 -13.78 6.06
N GLY A 95 -9.82 -13.43 4.85
CA GLY A 95 -8.79 -14.20 4.15
C GLY A 95 -9.28 -15.55 3.60
N ASP A 96 -8.44 -16.16 2.77
CA ASP A 96 -8.64 -17.52 2.28
C ASP A 96 -8.24 -18.49 3.40
N GLN A 97 -9.14 -19.37 3.83
CA GLN A 97 -8.86 -20.30 4.92
C GLN A 97 -7.93 -21.40 4.42
N TYR A 98 -7.01 -21.83 5.30
CA TYR A 98 -6.08 -22.91 5.02
C TYR A 98 -6.30 -24.05 6.01
N ILE A 99 -6.80 -25.18 5.54
CA ILE A 99 -7.10 -26.34 6.37
C ILE A 99 -6.34 -27.54 5.82
N ASN A 100 -5.21 -27.89 6.44
CA ASN A 100 -4.40 -29.06 6.08
C ASN A 100 -3.99 -29.15 4.59
N GLY A 101 -3.78 -28.01 3.92
CA GLY A 101 -3.46 -27.94 2.50
C GLY A 101 -4.64 -27.69 1.58
N GLU A 102 -5.87 -27.77 2.10
CA GLU A 102 -7.07 -27.33 1.38
C GLU A 102 -7.26 -25.82 1.57
N ILE A 103 -7.50 -25.10 0.47
CA ILE A 103 -7.72 -23.67 0.47
C ILE A 103 -9.20 -23.40 0.22
N ILE A 104 -9.88 -22.78 1.18
CA ILE A 104 -11.28 -22.35 1.04
C ILE A 104 -11.27 -20.84 0.76
N PRO A 105 -11.64 -20.39 -0.45
CA PRO A 105 -11.62 -18.98 -0.80
C PRO A 105 -12.49 -18.13 0.13
N CYS A 106 -12.04 -16.91 0.40
CA CYS A 106 -12.79 -15.98 1.26
C CYS A 106 -14.19 -15.68 0.70
N LYS A 107 -15.17 -15.53 1.59
CA LYS A 107 -16.57 -15.23 1.20
C LYS A 107 -16.79 -13.75 0.86
N TYR A 108 -15.89 -12.88 1.30
CA TYR A 108 -16.04 -11.44 1.13
C TYR A 108 -15.44 -10.98 -0.20
N PRO A 109 -16.12 -10.10 -0.94
CA PRO A 109 -15.59 -9.59 -2.18
C PRO A 109 -14.30 -8.81 -1.91
N THR A 110 -13.24 -9.17 -2.63
CA THR A 110 -12.01 -8.39 -2.67
C THR A 110 -12.31 -7.01 -3.21
N TYR A 111 -11.89 -5.96 -2.51
CA TYR A 111 -12.03 -4.59 -3.01
C TYR A 111 -11.22 -4.45 -4.30
N GLN A 112 -11.92 -4.39 -5.43
CA GLN A 112 -11.33 -4.09 -6.72
C GLN A 112 -11.30 -2.57 -6.87
N PRO A 113 -10.12 -1.92 -6.89
CA PRO A 113 -10.06 -0.48 -7.10
C PRO A 113 -10.72 -0.16 -8.43
N LYS A 114 -11.81 0.62 -8.37
CA LYS A 114 -12.52 1.05 -9.58
C LYS A 114 -11.51 1.76 -10.48
N PRO A 115 -11.48 1.47 -11.80
CA PRO A 115 -10.61 2.18 -12.72
C PRO A 115 -10.85 3.67 -12.53
N ARG A 116 -9.78 4.40 -12.20
CA ARG A 116 -9.82 5.85 -12.01
C ARG A 116 -10.31 6.41 -13.34
N LYS A 117 -11.57 6.83 -13.41
CA LYS A 117 -12.04 7.61 -14.57
C LYS A 117 -11.12 8.81 -14.62
N GLU A 118 -10.24 8.87 -15.63
CA GLU A 118 -9.50 10.09 -15.92
C GLU A 118 -10.54 11.20 -15.99
N SER A 119 -10.55 12.07 -14.98
CA SER A 119 -11.33 13.28 -15.11
C SER A 119 -10.70 13.99 -16.31
N ARG A 120 -11.45 14.10 -17.40
CA ARG A 120 -11.21 15.09 -18.46
C ARG A 120 -11.41 16.50 -17.87
N SER A 121 -10.72 16.82 -16.78
CA SER A 121 -10.41 18.20 -16.42
C SER A 121 -9.24 18.57 -17.31
N VAL A 122 -9.56 18.84 -18.58
CA VAL A 122 -8.69 19.60 -19.47
C VAL A 122 -8.24 20.80 -18.65
N ASN A 123 -6.95 20.84 -18.32
CA ASN A 123 -6.31 22.02 -17.77
C ASN A 123 -6.62 23.17 -18.73
N LYS A 124 -7.66 23.97 -18.44
CA LYS A 124 -7.73 25.35 -18.90
C LYS A 124 -6.59 26.07 -18.17
N ARG A 125 -5.39 25.87 -18.70
CA ARG A 125 -4.22 26.68 -18.43
C ARG A 125 -4.69 28.11 -18.72
N TYR A 126 -4.90 28.89 -17.66
CA TYR A 126 -5.15 30.32 -17.80
C TYR A 126 -3.90 30.90 -18.46
N GLU A 127 -3.94 31.09 -19.79
CA GLU A 127 -3.02 32.00 -20.43
C GLU A 127 -3.33 33.39 -19.91
N ARG A 128 -2.48 33.93 -19.03
CA ARG A 128 -2.41 35.38 -18.83
C ARG A 128 -1.99 35.99 -20.17
N ARG A 129 -2.96 36.31 -21.03
CA ARG A 129 -2.72 37.29 -22.08
C ARG A 129 -2.38 38.59 -21.37
N LYS A 130 -1.15 39.03 -21.57
CA LYS A 130 -0.68 40.35 -21.13
C LYS A 130 -1.34 41.33 -22.10
N ASP A 131 -2.53 41.82 -21.76
CA ASP A 131 -3.17 42.92 -22.48
C ASP A 131 -2.39 44.20 -22.20
N GLY A 132 -1.24 44.33 -22.86
CA GLY A 132 -0.47 45.57 -22.95
C GLY A 132 -0.79 46.23 -24.29
N PRO A 133 -1.03 47.55 -24.34
CA PRO A 133 -1.31 48.24 -25.59
C PRO A 133 -0.11 48.13 -26.55
N PRO A 134 -0.34 48.07 -27.86
CA PRO A 134 0.72 47.86 -28.84
C PRO A 134 1.68 49.06 -28.86
N ALA A 135 2.98 48.77 -28.86
CA ALA A 135 4.02 49.77 -29.06
C ALA A 135 3.91 50.35 -30.48
N GLY A 136 3.64 51.64 -30.58
CA GLY A 136 3.66 52.32 -31.86
C GLY A 136 3.38 53.81 -31.73
N GLN A 137 4.43 54.63 -31.78
CA GLN A 137 4.70 55.51 -32.92
C GLN A 137 5.90 56.41 -32.60
N TYR A 138 6.99 56.14 -33.33
CA TYR A 138 8.16 56.98 -33.44
C TYR A 138 7.81 58.25 -34.24
N ARG A 139 8.24 59.44 -33.78
CA ARG A 139 8.36 60.61 -34.67
C ARG A 139 9.56 61.48 -34.25
N PRO A 140 10.39 62.00 -35.20
CA PRO A 140 11.74 62.48 -34.90
C PRO A 140 11.88 64.01 -34.82
N LYS A 141 12.85 64.40 -33.96
CA LYS A 141 13.81 65.55 -33.95
C LYS A 141 13.37 67.00 -34.24
N GLN A 142 13.81 67.90 -33.35
CA GLN A 142 14.52 69.20 -33.56
C GLN A 142 14.69 69.88 -32.18
N ALA A 143 15.72 70.64 -31.78
CA ALA A 143 17.11 70.91 -32.16
C ALA A 143 17.77 71.65 -30.94
N ALA A 144 19.10 71.53 -30.77
CA ALA A 144 20.11 72.48 -30.23
C ALA A 144 19.66 73.58 -29.21
N SER A 145 20.29 73.88 -28.05
CA SER A 145 21.73 73.99 -27.68
C SER A 145 21.87 74.47 -26.18
N PRO A 146 23.00 75.00 -25.65
CA PRO A 146 23.80 74.40 -24.56
C PRO A 146 24.00 75.30 -23.30
N SER A 147 24.93 74.87 -22.42
CA SER A 147 25.55 75.58 -21.27
C SER A 147 24.74 75.58 -19.95
N GLU A 148 25.29 75.50 -18.75
CA GLU A 148 26.65 75.77 -18.25
C GLU A 148 26.85 75.13 -16.86
N SER A 149 28.08 74.74 -16.53
CA SER A 149 28.54 74.46 -15.16
C SER A 149 28.62 75.74 -14.34
N SER A 150 28.29 75.68 -13.06
CA SER A 150 28.87 76.46 -11.96
C SER A 150 28.41 75.79 -10.66
N SER A 151 29.29 75.02 -10.01
CA SER A 151 30.14 75.41 -8.86
C SER A 151 29.52 74.96 -7.55
#